data_AF-A0A3M1NS27-F1
#
_entry.id   AF-A0A3M1NS27-F1
#
_cell.length_a   1.000
_cell.length_b   1.000
_cell.length_c   1.000
_cell.angle_alpha   90.00
_cell.angle_beta   90.00
_cell.angle_gamma   90.00
#
_symmetry.space_group_name_H-M   'P 1'
#
loop_
_entity.id
_entity.type
_entity.pdbx_description
1 polymer ?
#
loop_
_entity_poly.entity_id
_entity_poly.type
_entity_poly.pdbx_seq_one_letter_code
_entity_poly.pdbx_strand_id
1 'polypeptide(L)'
;GVKTVLMTLWKVDDQFTAQLMPEFYEYLFKKDATKARALSLAKRNLLKSKKSSNNLYYQHPLFWASFVLYGDPGLSSLVPSYKKIFLVLVVPGIIVILLVVIITRKFYFRQFGKSTN
;
A
#
# COMPACT_ATOMS: atom_id res chain seq x y z
N GLY A 1 -25.82 -11.92 1.01
CA GLY A 1 -24.84 -12.19 2.09
C GLY A 1 -23.65 -11.26 1.96
N VAL A 2 -22.85 -11.10 3.03
CA VAL A 2 -21.61 -10.29 3.01
C VAL A 2 -20.40 -11.11 2.57
N LYS A 3 -19.42 -10.49 1.89
CA LYS A 3 -18.23 -11.18 1.36
C LYS A 3 -17.15 -11.49 2.41
N THR A 4 -17.09 -10.68 3.46
CA THR A 4 -16.08 -10.80 4.53
C THR A 4 -16.66 -10.30 5.84
N VAL A 5 -16.39 -10.99 6.93
CA VAL A 5 -16.80 -10.65 8.29
C VAL A 5 -15.56 -10.53 9.16
N LEU A 6 -15.44 -9.42 9.90
CA LEU A 6 -14.48 -9.27 10.98
C LEU A 6 -15.18 -9.64 12.29
N MET A 7 -14.61 -10.56 13.06
CA MET A 7 -15.18 -11.02 14.32
C MET A 7 -14.09 -11.26 15.37
N THR A 8 -14.52 -11.39 16.63
CA THR A 8 -13.65 -11.80 17.73
C THR A 8 -13.94 -13.25 18.13
N LEU A 9 -12.89 -14.04 18.37
CA LEU A 9 -13.00 -15.43 18.81
C LEU A 9 -13.53 -15.57 20.25
N TRP A 10 -13.26 -14.58 21.09
CA TRP A 10 -13.74 -14.47 22.47
C TRP A 10 -14.13 -13.02 22.77
N LYS A 11 -14.74 -12.79 23.93
CA LYS A 11 -15.07 -11.43 24.38
C LYS A 11 -13.77 -10.66 24.67
N VAL A 12 -13.61 -9.51 24.02
CA VAL A 12 -12.44 -8.63 24.18
C VAL A 12 -12.83 -7.42 25.01
N ASP A 13 -11.85 -6.83 25.67
CA ASP A 13 -11.99 -5.54 26.33
C ASP A 13 -12.37 -4.41 25.35
N ASP A 14 -13.34 -3.59 25.75
CA ASP A 14 -13.87 -2.51 24.91
C ASP A 14 -12.85 -1.40 24.67
N GLN A 15 -11.92 -1.15 25.62
CA GLN A 15 -10.88 -0.14 25.45
C GLN A 15 -9.88 -0.54 24.37
N PHE A 16 -9.52 -1.83 24.30
CA PHE A 16 -8.66 -2.33 23.23
C PHE A 16 -9.36 -2.21 21.87
N THR A 17 -10.64 -2.59 21.80
CA THR A 17 -11.45 -2.51 20.57
C THR A 17 -11.57 -1.06 20.09
N ALA A 18 -11.80 -0.13 21.01
CA ALA A 18 -11.87 1.31 20.73
C ALA A 18 -10.55 1.90 20.19
N GLN A 19 -9.40 1.28 20.50
CA GLN A 19 -8.11 1.67 19.93
C GLN A 19 -7.82 0.97 18.59
N LEU A 20 -8.21 -0.30 18.43
CA LEU A 20 -7.92 -1.09 17.23
C LEU A 20 -8.78 -0.70 16.03
N MET A 21 -10.07 -0.48 16.24
CA MET A 21 -11.01 -0.26 15.14
C MET A 21 -10.74 1.02 14.33
N PRO A 22 -10.45 2.18 14.97
CA PRO A 22 -10.08 3.39 14.22
C PRO A 22 -8.85 3.19 13.34
N GLU A 23 -7.81 2.56 13.90
CA GLU A 23 -6.58 2.23 13.15
C GLU A 23 -6.88 1.29 11.97
N PHE A 24 -7.68 0.25 12.20
CA PHE A 24 -8.10 -0.68 11.15
C PHE A 24 -8.81 0.05 10.00
N TYR A 25 -9.79 0.90 10.30
CA TYR A 25 -10.51 1.66 9.28
C TYR A 25 -9.62 2.72 8.61
N GLU A 26 -8.67 3.30 9.33
CA GLU A 26 -7.69 4.21 8.72
C GLU A 26 -6.83 3.48 7.67
N TYR A 27 -6.27 2.33 8.02
CA TYR A 27 -5.51 1.53 7.07
C TYR A 27 -6.36 1.06 5.88
N LEU A 28 -7.62 0.69 6.13
CA LEU A 28 -8.55 0.22 5.12
C LEU A 28 -8.89 1.31 4.09
N PHE A 29 -9.24 2.52 4.55
CA PHE A 29 -9.74 3.57 3.66
C PHE A 29 -8.67 4.51 3.14
N LYS A 30 -7.67 4.87 3.96
CA LYS A 30 -6.67 5.89 3.58
C LYS A 30 -5.42 5.30 2.93
N LYS A 31 -5.07 4.06 3.25
CA LYS A 31 -3.82 3.43 2.79
C LYS A 31 -4.03 2.35 1.73
N ASP A 32 -5.27 2.26 1.20
CA ASP A 32 -5.68 1.33 0.15
C ASP A 32 -5.24 -0.11 0.45
N ALA A 33 -5.27 -0.48 1.73
CA ALA A 33 -4.88 -1.79 2.20
C ALA A 33 -6.05 -2.75 2.11
N THR A 34 -5.79 -4.02 1.77
CA THR A 34 -6.82 -5.06 1.87
C THR A 34 -7.29 -5.25 3.28
N LYS A 35 -8.47 -5.83 3.49
CA LYS A 35 -9.02 -6.06 4.83
C LYS A 35 -8.02 -6.83 5.71
N ALA A 36 -7.41 -7.88 5.18
CA ALA A 36 -6.37 -8.63 5.91
C ALA A 36 -5.12 -7.79 6.20
N ARG A 37 -4.65 -7.00 5.23
CA ARG A 37 -3.47 -6.15 5.42
C ARG A 37 -3.75 -5.02 6.42
N ALA A 38 -4.91 -4.38 6.33
CA ALA A 38 -5.36 -3.35 7.23
C ALA A 38 -5.42 -3.87 8.68
N LEU A 39 -6.02 -5.05 8.90
CA LEU A 39 -6.08 -5.66 10.22
C LEU A 39 -4.67 -6.00 10.75
N SER A 40 -3.80 -6.56 9.90
CA SER A 40 -2.42 -6.88 10.29
C SER A 40 -1.61 -5.62 10.65
N LEU A 41 -1.78 -4.54 9.88
CA LEU A 41 -1.11 -3.27 10.14
C LEU A 41 -1.64 -2.60 11.40
N ALA A 42 -2.94 -2.59 11.63
CA ALA A 42 -3.55 -2.04 12.84
C ALA A 42 -3.06 -2.76 14.10
N LYS A 43 -3.06 -4.10 14.11
CA LYS A 43 -2.51 -4.90 15.21
C LYS A 43 -1.04 -4.55 15.48
N ARG A 44 -0.21 -4.51 14.44
CA ARG A 44 1.22 -4.16 14.55
C ARG A 44 1.41 -2.73 15.06
N ASN A 45 0.59 -1.80 14.62
CA ASN A 45 0.68 -0.41 15.03
C ASN A 45 0.38 -0.28 16.53
N LEU A 46 -0.69 -0.92 17.01
CA LEU A 46 -1.00 -0.93 18.45
C LEU A 46 0.12 -1.54 19.30
N LEU A 47 0.67 -2.68 18.86
CA LEU A 47 1.78 -3.33 19.57
C LEU A 47 3.04 -2.44 19.65
N LYS A 48 3.30 -1.64 18.60
CA LYS A 48 4.47 -0.74 18.54
C LYS A 48 4.23 0.64 19.12
N SER A 49 2.98 1.06 19.26
CA SER A 49 2.63 2.43 19.61
C SER A 49 2.83 2.71 21.09
N LYS A 50 3.75 3.64 21.39
CA LYS A 50 3.93 4.19 22.75
C LYS A 50 2.74 5.01 23.24
N LYS A 51 1.78 5.38 22.35
CA LYS A 51 0.57 6.12 22.72
C LYS A 51 -0.44 5.28 23.48
N SER A 52 -0.35 3.95 23.42
CA SER A 52 -1.23 3.13 24.23
C SER A 52 -0.73 3.18 25.68
N SER A 53 -1.44 3.91 26.53
CA SER A 53 -1.16 4.04 27.97
C SER A 53 -1.03 2.67 28.68
N ASN A 54 -1.54 1.60 28.05
CA ASN A 54 -1.52 0.22 28.54
C ASN A 54 -0.71 -0.71 27.60
N ASN A 55 0.32 -0.21 26.90
CA ASN A 55 1.06 -0.97 25.88
C ASN A 55 1.53 -2.36 26.38
N LEU A 56 2.01 -2.47 27.62
CA LEU A 56 2.41 -3.76 28.20
C LEU A 56 1.24 -4.76 28.32
N TYR A 57 0.04 -4.28 28.64
CA TYR A 57 -1.15 -5.08 28.81
C TYR A 57 -1.68 -5.60 27.46
N TYR A 58 -1.69 -4.74 26.43
CA TYR A 58 -2.18 -5.09 25.10
C TYR A 58 -1.22 -5.92 24.24
N GLN A 59 0.02 -6.13 24.69
CA GLN A 59 0.94 -7.09 24.07
C GLN A 59 0.48 -8.54 24.28
N HIS A 60 -0.31 -8.81 25.32
CA HIS A 60 -0.80 -10.15 25.59
C HIS A 60 -1.70 -10.65 24.44
N PRO A 61 -1.52 -11.90 23.95
CA PRO A 61 -2.29 -12.45 22.83
C PRO A 61 -3.81 -12.39 23.00
N LEU A 62 -4.29 -12.38 24.24
CA LEU A 62 -5.71 -12.23 24.58
C LEU A 62 -6.38 -11.04 23.87
N PHE A 63 -5.65 -9.95 23.61
CA PHE A 63 -6.23 -8.77 22.96
C PHE A 63 -6.20 -8.87 21.44
N TRP A 64 -5.02 -8.97 20.85
CA TRP A 64 -4.86 -8.87 19.39
C TRP A 64 -5.13 -10.18 18.63
N ALA A 65 -4.97 -11.35 19.27
CA ALA A 65 -5.18 -12.64 18.60
C ALA A 65 -6.67 -13.01 18.46
N SER A 66 -7.54 -12.33 19.22
CA SER A 66 -8.99 -12.52 19.18
C SER A 66 -9.61 -12.15 17.83
N PHE A 67 -9.09 -11.13 17.15
CA PHE A 67 -9.68 -10.60 15.92
C PHE A 67 -9.30 -11.44 14.70
N VAL A 68 -10.31 -11.99 14.02
CA VAL A 68 -10.15 -12.81 12.81
C VAL A 68 -11.07 -12.32 11.69
N LEU A 69 -10.58 -12.45 10.46
CA LEU A 69 -11.37 -12.18 9.26
C LEU A 69 -11.82 -13.51 8.66
N TYR A 70 -13.11 -13.62 8.38
CA TYR A 70 -13.71 -14.76 7.71
C TYR A 70 -14.28 -14.35 6.36
N GLY A 71 -14.06 -15.15 5.32
CA GLY A 71 -14.45 -14.84 3.93
C GLY A 71 -13.29 -14.28 3.10
N ASP A 72 -13.59 -13.50 2.07
CA ASP A 72 -12.58 -12.97 1.14
C ASP A 72 -11.76 -11.84 1.81
N PRO A 73 -10.46 -12.03 2.10
CA PRO A 73 -9.65 -11.02 2.77
C PRO A 73 -9.30 -9.80 1.90
N GLY A 74 -9.69 -9.81 0.62
CA GLY A 74 -9.23 -8.90 -0.42
C GLY A 74 -7.88 -9.37 -0.94
N LEU A 75 -7.85 -10.10 -2.05
CA LEU A 75 -6.62 -10.41 -2.77
C LEU A 75 -6.13 -9.16 -3.52
N SER A 76 -5.20 -8.39 -2.95
CA SER A 76 -4.48 -7.33 -3.69
C SER A 76 -2.97 -7.53 -3.77
N SER A 77 -2.40 -8.53 -3.08
CA SER A 77 -0.95 -8.77 -3.11
C SER A 77 -0.45 -9.53 -4.34
N LEU A 78 -1.36 -10.09 -5.16
CA LEU A 78 -1.02 -10.79 -6.40
C LEU A 78 -1.27 -9.96 -7.66
N VAL A 79 -2.03 -8.86 -7.56
CA VAL A 79 -2.23 -7.91 -8.65
C VAL A 79 -1.31 -6.72 -8.39
N PRO A 80 -0.12 -6.68 -9.02
CA PRO A 80 0.74 -5.51 -8.92
C PRO A 80 -0.08 -4.25 -9.25
N SER A 81 0.02 -3.22 -8.39
CA SER A 81 -0.68 -1.96 -8.60
C SER A 81 -0.37 -1.45 -10.01
N TYR A 82 -1.40 -1.25 -10.84
CA TYR A 82 -1.22 -0.79 -12.22
C TYR A 82 -0.43 0.53 -12.27
N LYS A 83 -0.51 1.38 -11.23
CA LYS A 83 0.31 2.59 -11.09
C LYS A 83 1.81 2.28 -11.08
N LYS A 84 2.23 1.20 -10.40
CA LYS A 84 3.63 0.76 -10.37
C LYS A 84 4.08 0.17 -11.70
N ILE A 85 3.23 -0.65 -12.32
CA ILE A 85 3.51 -1.25 -13.64
C ILE A 85 3.62 -0.17 -14.72
N PHE A 86 2.65 0.75 -14.74
CA PHE A 86 2.60 1.87 -15.67
C PHE A 86 3.84 2.74 -15.56
N LEU A 87 4.31 3.04 -14.35
CA LEU A 87 5.54 3.83 -14.14
C LEU A 87 6.78 3.14 -14.72
N VAL A 88 6.92 1.82 -14.51
CA VAL A 88 8.07 1.04 -15.03
C VAL A 88 8.06 0.92 -16.55
N LEU A 89 6.89 0.92 -17.20
CA LEU A 89 6.79 0.81 -18.66
C LEU A 89 6.90 2.17 -19.38
N VAL A 90 6.32 3.22 -18.82
CA VAL A 90 6.21 4.53 -19.50
C VAL A 90 7.52 5.33 -19.42
N VAL A 91 8.21 5.29 -18.28
CA VAL A 91 9.48 6.02 -18.09
C VAL A 91 10.57 5.62 -19.09
N PRO A 92 10.90 4.32 -19.31
CA PRO A 92 11.90 3.95 -20.30
C PRO A 92 11.47 4.28 -21.74
N GLY A 93 10.17 4.18 -22.07
CA GLY A 93 9.66 4.58 -23.38
C GLY A 93 9.90 6.06 -23.68
N ILE A 94 9.62 6.93 -22.71
CA ILE A 94 9.88 8.39 -22.83
C ILE A 94 11.38 8.66 -23.00
N ILE A 95 12.23 7.95 -22.26
CA ILE A 95 13.69 8.09 -22.36
C ILE A 95 14.19 7.70 -23.76
N VAL A 96 13.70 6.60 -24.32
CA VAL A 96 14.07 6.15 -25.68
C VAL A 96 13.62 7.18 -26.72
N ILE A 97 12.39 7.69 -26.61
CA ILE A 97 11.88 8.71 -27.53
C ILE A 97 12.72 9.99 -27.47
N LEU A 98 13.08 10.45 -26.26
CA LEU A 98 13.96 11.60 -26.09
C LEU A 98 15.34 11.39 -26.72
N LEU A 99 15.94 10.19 -26.55
CA LEU A 99 17.22 9.86 -27.18
C LEU A 99 17.14 9.88 -28.71
N VAL A 100 16.07 9.33 -29.29
CA VAL A 100 15.84 9.34 -30.75
C VAL A 100 15.70 10.77 -31.28
N VAL A 101 14.96 11.63 -30.58
CA VAL A 101 14.81 13.05 -30.95
C VAL A 101 16.14 13.80 -30.87
N ILE A 102 16.96 13.54 -29.85
CA ILE A 102 18.29 14.14 -29.71
C ILE A 102 19.21 13.70 -30.86
N ILE A 103 19.20 12.41 -31.21
CA ILE A 103 20.02 11.86 -32.29
C ILE A 103 19.63 12.46 -33.64
N THR A 104 18.34 12.51 -33.95
CA THR A 104 17.82 13.07 -35.22
C THR A 104 18.11 14.56 -35.33
N ARG A 105 17.92 15.32 -34.24
CA ARG A 105 18.26 16.75 -34.20
C ARG A 105 19.76 17.00 -34.39
N LYS A 106 20.62 16.18 -33.78
CA LYS A 106 22.08 16.24 -33.96
C LYS A 106 22.51 15.90 -35.39
N PHE A 107 21.82 14.97 -36.04
CA PHE A 107 22.08 14.59 -37.42
C PHE A 107 21.70 15.70 -38.41
N TYR A 108 20.52 16.30 -38.24
CA TYR A 108 20.04 17.38 -39.11
C TYR A 108 20.97 18.60 -39.08
N PHE A 109 21.43 19.00 -37.88
CA PHE A 109 22.35 20.12 -37.72
C PHE A 109 23.73 19.89 -38.38
N ARG A 110 24.20 18.64 -38.46
CA ARG A 110 25.49 18.30 -39.10
C ARG A 110 25.46 18.41 -40.63
N GLN A 111 24.30 18.21 -41.27
CA GLN A 111 24.18 18.29 -42.72
C GLN A 111 24.13 19.73 -43.25
N PHE A 112 23.49 20.66 -42.53
CA PHE A 112 23.34 22.05 -42.98
C PHE A 112 24.53 22.98 -42.69
N GLY A 113 25.53 22.53 -41.92
CA GLY A 113 26.72 23.33 -41.58
C GLY A 113 27.86 23.33 -42.62
N LYS A 114 27.69 22.71 -43.79
CA LYS A 114 28.73 22.63 -44.84
C LYS A 114 28.45 23.46 -46.10
N SER A 115 27.46 24.36 -46.08
CA SER A 115 27.11 25.19 -47.23
C SER A 115 27.02 26.67 -46.86
N THR A 116 28.13 27.25 -46.43
CA THR A 116 28.39 28.69 -46.55
C THR A 116 29.86 28.84 -46.91
N ASN A 117 30.12 28.92 -48.22
CA ASN A 117 31.31 29.58 -48.77
C ASN A 117 31.23 31.08 -48.46
#